data_AF-A0A367WC10-F1
#
_entry.id   AF-A0A367WC10-F1
#
_cell.length_a   1.000
_cell.length_b   1.000
_cell.length_c   1.000
_cell.angle_alpha   90.00
_cell.angle_beta   90.00
_cell.angle_gamma   90.00
#
_symmetry.space_group_name_H-M   'P 1'
#
loop_
_entity.id
_entity.type
_entity.pdbx_description
1 polymer ?
#
loop_
_entity_poly.entity_id
_entity_poly.type
_entity_poly.pdbx_seq_one_letter_code
_entity_poly.pdbx_strand_id
1 'polypeptide(L)'
;MARQGSKRLFTAEMRLLNKLENMTDMVAFPTEMPTEGQGAGGADLSKLHTAIEDLKLELLSDIRIMIEEQKKLNNQSNDDEQEDARKELRLLKTEIRALAHSIQETKREIAALYTAPEDNSGTRINIVKGELDSVVAATEDATANILETVEKIDSVAHNIRSAAPDEYTQGLADDIVELVVKVFESCNFQDLTGQRITKVVNTMKYIEERVNRVIEIWGDDDFADFDLPPDPKGLDNLDKTVTKAPQNAQRVSQDEVDQIFSQAEIDALFD
;
A
#
# COMPACT_ATOMS: atom_id res chain seq x y z
N MET A 1 21.22 -20.89 16.29
CA MET A 1 20.96 -22.32 16.04
C MET A 1 21.38 -22.61 14.60
N ALA A 2 22.41 -23.44 14.43
CA ALA A 2 23.13 -23.60 13.17
C ALA A 2 22.33 -24.44 12.15
N ARG A 3 22.21 -23.92 10.93
CA ARG A 3 21.63 -24.62 9.76
C ARG A 3 22.59 -25.72 9.32
N GLN A 4 22.16 -26.98 9.40
CA GLN A 4 22.91 -28.14 8.93
C GLN A 4 22.58 -28.36 7.45
N GLY A 5 23.45 -27.87 6.55
CA GLY A 5 23.28 -28.04 5.11
C GLY A 5 23.52 -29.48 4.68
N SER A 6 22.56 -30.05 3.93
CA SER A 6 22.70 -31.33 3.23
C SER A 6 23.84 -31.23 2.21
N LYS A 7 24.94 -31.93 2.47
CA LYS A 7 26.11 -31.97 1.57
C LYS A 7 25.76 -32.85 0.38
N ARG A 8 25.60 -32.24 -0.80
CA ARG A 8 25.51 -32.94 -2.09
C ARG A 8 26.78 -33.79 -2.26
N LEU A 9 26.62 -35.11 -2.36
CA LEU A 9 27.71 -36.06 -2.61
C LEU A 9 28.39 -35.68 -3.93
N PHE A 10 29.71 -35.48 -3.90
CA PHE A 10 30.49 -35.12 -5.08
C PHE A 10 30.62 -36.32 -6.03
N THR A 11 30.82 -36.06 -7.32
CA THR A 11 30.99 -37.06 -8.39
C THR A 11 32.01 -38.17 -8.10
N ALA A 12 32.94 -37.95 -7.18
CA ALA A 12 33.89 -38.94 -6.68
C ALA A 12 33.26 -40.01 -5.76
N GLU A 13 32.34 -39.63 -4.88
CA GLU A 13 31.61 -40.56 -4.00
C GLU A 13 30.63 -41.43 -4.80
N MET A 14 29.94 -40.84 -5.78
CA MET A 14 29.06 -41.58 -6.69
C MET A 14 29.82 -42.65 -7.51
N ARG A 15 31.07 -42.36 -7.91
CA ARG A 15 31.93 -43.35 -8.57
C ARG A 15 32.39 -44.45 -7.62
N LEU A 16 32.61 -44.14 -6.34
CA LEU A 16 33.03 -45.13 -5.35
C LEU A 16 31.90 -46.11 -5.04
N LEU A 17 30.66 -45.61 -4.94
CA LEU A 17 29.45 -46.42 -4.79
C LEU A 17 29.21 -47.34 -5.99
N ASN A 18 29.31 -46.81 -7.21
CA ASN A 18 29.17 -47.62 -8.43
C ASN A 18 30.32 -48.66 -8.57
N LYS A 19 31.52 -48.34 -8.06
CA LYS A 19 32.65 -49.27 -8.01
C LYS A 19 32.47 -50.36 -6.95
N LEU A 20 31.83 -50.05 -5.82
CA LEU A 20 31.45 -51.04 -4.79
C LEU A 20 30.31 -51.94 -5.28
N GLU A 21 29.35 -51.39 -6.01
CA GLU A 21 28.26 -52.14 -6.67
C GLU A 21 28.84 -53.14 -7.67
N ASN A 22 29.76 -52.69 -8.54
CA ASN A 22 30.49 -53.58 -9.47
C ASN A 22 31.46 -54.56 -8.78
N MET A 23 31.97 -54.26 -7.59
CA MET A 23 32.78 -55.22 -6.81
C MET A 23 31.93 -56.31 -6.15
N THR A 24 30.63 -56.09 -5.96
CA THR A 24 29.71 -57.07 -5.38
C THR A 24 29.44 -58.20 -6.38
N ASP A 25 29.46 -57.90 -7.69
CA ASP A 25 29.35 -58.90 -8.77
C ASP A 25 30.64 -59.72 -9.00
N MET A 26 31.78 -59.31 -8.45
CA MET A 26 33.09 -59.98 -8.65
C MET A 26 33.41 -61.05 -7.59
N VAL A 27 32.53 -61.26 -6.61
CA VAL A 27 32.66 -62.32 -5.58
C VAL A 27 31.76 -63.51 -5.91
N ALA A 28 31.65 -63.85 -7.19
CA ALA A 28 31.28 -65.20 -7.62
C ALA A 28 32.59 -66.00 -7.79
N PHE A 29 33.05 -66.66 -6.72
CA PHE A 29 34.18 -67.58 -6.83
C PHE A 29 33.72 -68.98 -7.30
N PRO A 30 34.57 -69.71 -8.05
CA PRO A 30 34.20 -70.91 -8.78
C PRO A 30 33.84 -72.08 -7.86
N THR A 31 32.74 -72.76 -8.18
CA THR A 31 32.31 -74.04 -7.60
C THR A 31 33.17 -75.19 -8.16
N GLU A 32 34.44 -75.33 -7.75
CA GLU A 32 35.17 -76.59 -7.91
C GLU A 32 36.06 -76.90 -6.69
N MET A 33 35.78 -78.02 -6.02
CA MET A 33 36.58 -78.59 -4.93
C MET A 33 37.50 -79.68 -5.49
N PRO A 34 38.80 -79.72 -5.16
CA PRO A 34 39.58 -80.95 -5.27
C PRO A 34 39.38 -81.82 -4.02
N THR A 35 39.00 -83.07 -4.24
CA THR A 35 38.96 -84.14 -3.25
C THR A 35 40.37 -84.54 -2.83
N GLU A 36 40.66 -84.51 -1.51
CA GLU A 36 41.28 -85.58 -0.70
C GLU A 36 41.95 -85.04 0.59
N GLY A 37 41.77 -85.76 1.71
CA GLY A 37 42.61 -85.64 2.91
C GLY A 37 41.87 -85.64 4.25
N GLN A 38 41.89 -86.77 4.95
CA GLN A 38 41.29 -87.02 6.27
C GLN A 38 41.91 -86.17 7.40
N GLY A 39 41.05 -85.66 8.30
CA GLY A 39 41.44 -85.13 9.61
C GLY A 39 40.20 -84.77 10.45
N ALA A 40 40.02 -85.42 11.59
CA ALA A 40 38.89 -85.26 12.50
C ALA A 40 38.85 -83.84 13.12
N GLY A 41 38.16 -82.93 12.42
CA GLY A 41 37.88 -81.54 12.83
C GLY A 41 36.93 -80.79 11.87
N GLY A 42 36.62 -81.37 10.70
CA GLY A 42 35.87 -80.69 9.62
C GLY A 42 34.35 -80.54 9.80
N ALA A 43 33.74 -81.23 10.76
CA ALA A 43 32.30 -81.14 11.00
C ALA A 43 31.88 -79.80 11.66
N ASP A 44 32.79 -79.19 12.43
CA ASP A 44 32.53 -77.92 13.13
C ASP A 44 32.83 -76.72 12.23
N LEU A 45 33.88 -76.82 11.39
CA LEU A 45 34.26 -75.78 10.44
C LEU A 45 33.25 -75.63 9.29
N SER A 46 32.67 -76.74 8.81
CA SER A 46 31.64 -76.70 7.76
C SER A 46 30.35 -76.07 8.26
N LYS A 47 29.91 -76.40 9.49
CA LYS A 47 28.75 -75.77 10.14
C LYS A 47 28.96 -74.29 10.39
N LEU A 48 30.17 -73.92 10.82
CA LEU A 48 30.56 -72.52 10.99
C LEU A 48 30.51 -71.76 9.65
N HIS A 49 31.01 -72.37 8.57
CA HIS A 49 30.94 -71.79 7.23
C HIS A 49 29.49 -71.61 6.76
N THR A 50 28.62 -72.61 6.94
CA THR A 50 27.20 -72.50 6.58
C THR A 50 26.49 -71.41 7.40
N ALA A 51 26.77 -71.32 8.70
CA ALA A 51 26.21 -70.27 9.54
C ALA A 51 26.70 -68.86 9.16
N ILE A 52 27.95 -68.73 8.71
CA ILE A 52 28.50 -67.47 8.18
C ILE A 52 27.84 -67.10 6.84
N GLU A 53 27.60 -68.08 5.97
CA GLU A 53 26.92 -67.87 4.70
C GLU A 53 25.47 -67.41 4.90
N ASP A 54 24.75 -68.04 5.82
CA ASP A 54 23.37 -67.69 6.18
C ASP A 54 23.32 -66.29 6.80
N LEU A 55 24.20 -65.98 7.76
CA LEU A 55 24.29 -64.66 8.37
C LEU A 55 24.64 -63.57 7.34
N LYS A 56 25.48 -63.90 6.36
CA LYS A 56 25.83 -63.01 5.25
C LYS A 56 24.63 -62.76 4.34
N LEU A 57 23.83 -63.78 4.03
CA LEU A 57 22.61 -63.63 3.23
C LEU A 57 21.56 -62.78 3.93
N GLU A 58 21.37 -63.00 5.23
CA GLU A 58 20.47 -62.21 6.08
C GLU A 58 20.93 -60.75 6.13
N LEU A 59 22.21 -60.50 6.41
CA LEU A 59 22.78 -59.15 6.45
C LEU A 59 22.68 -58.42 5.10
N LEU A 60 22.90 -59.12 3.98
CA LEU A 60 22.77 -58.53 2.64
C LEU A 60 21.30 -58.24 2.28
N SER A 61 20.36 -59.05 2.74
CA SER A 61 18.93 -58.80 2.61
C SER A 61 18.54 -57.55 3.39
N ASP A 62 18.98 -57.43 4.64
CA ASP A 62 18.69 -56.28 5.49
C ASP A 62 19.30 -54.99 4.92
N ILE A 63 20.56 -55.04 4.46
CA ILE A 63 21.22 -53.91 3.80
C ILE A 63 20.44 -53.49 2.54
N ARG A 64 19.93 -54.44 1.75
CA ARG A 64 19.13 -54.14 0.54
C ARG A 64 17.83 -53.43 0.89
N ILE A 65 17.10 -53.92 1.90
CA ILE A 65 15.85 -53.32 2.36
C ILE A 65 16.12 -51.90 2.88
N MET A 66 17.18 -51.72 3.67
CA MET A 66 17.58 -50.40 4.16
C MET A 66 17.92 -49.44 3.03
N ILE A 67 18.63 -49.88 1.98
CA ILE A 67 18.95 -49.05 0.81
C ILE A 67 17.68 -48.65 0.05
N GLU A 68 16.73 -49.57 -0.13
CA GLU A 68 15.45 -49.28 -0.79
C GLU A 68 14.59 -48.30 0.02
N GLU A 69 14.53 -48.45 1.34
CA GLU A 69 13.85 -47.50 2.23
C GLU A 69 14.51 -46.12 2.21
N GLN A 70 15.84 -46.04 2.28
CA GLN A 70 16.57 -44.78 2.19
C GLN A 70 16.35 -44.08 0.83
N LYS A 71 16.34 -44.85 -0.26
CA LYS A 71 16.07 -44.33 -1.61
C LYS A 71 14.64 -43.82 -1.73
N LYS A 72 13.66 -44.52 -1.15
CA LYS A 72 12.26 -44.12 -1.14
C LYS A 72 12.05 -42.84 -0.33
N LEU A 73 12.61 -42.77 0.87
CA LEU A 73 12.56 -41.58 1.73
C LEU A 73 13.20 -40.38 1.05
N ASN A 74 14.39 -40.54 0.47
CA ASN A 74 15.07 -39.46 -0.24
C ASN A 74 14.29 -38.98 -1.48
N ASN A 75 13.69 -39.88 -2.26
CA ASN A 75 12.86 -39.47 -3.40
C ASN A 75 11.58 -38.74 -2.93
N GLN A 76 10.90 -39.24 -1.90
CA GLN A 76 9.72 -38.60 -1.32
C GLN A 76 10.04 -37.20 -0.77
N SER A 77 11.14 -37.05 -0.03
CA SER A 77 11.57 -35.73 0.47
C SER A 77 11.89 -34.75 -0.66
N ASN A 78 12.50 -35.20 -1.76
CA ASN A 78 12.76 -34.33 -2.91
C ASN A 78 11.47 -33.94 -3.66
N ASP A 79 10.48 -34.84 -3.74
CA ASP A 79 9.18 -34.55 -4.37
C ASP A 79 8.36 -33.57 -3.52
N ASP A 80 8.33 -33.75 -2.19
CA ASP A 80 7.65 -32.86 -1.24
C ASP A 80 8.28 -31.45 -1.25
N GLU A 81 9.62 -31.35 -1.20
CA GLU A 81 10.34 -30.06 -1.29
C GLU A 81 10.09 -29.35 -2.64
N GLN A 82 9.99 -30.11 -3.74
CA GLN A 82 9.63 -29.54 -5.04
C GLN A 82 8.17 -29.10 -5.12
N GLU A 83 7.26 -29.81 -4.46
CA GLU A 83 5.85 -29.44 -4.40
C GLU A 83 5.65 -28.14 -3.60
N ASP A 84 6.32 -28.01 -2.46
CA ASP A 84 6.31 -26.80 -1.64
C ASP A 84 6.87 -25.59 -2.40
N ALA A 85 8.02 -25.74 -3.07
CA ALA A 85 8.58 -24.67 -3.90
C ALA A 85 7.66 -24.24 -5.06
N ARG A 86 6.95 -25.20 -5.68
CA ARG A 86 5.94 -24.89 -6.72
C ARG A 86 4.74 -24.17 -6.14
N LYS A 87 4.31 -24.52 -4.93
CA LYS A 87 3.21 -23.86 -4.22
C LYS A 87 3.59 -22.43 -3.84
N GLU A 88 4.77 -22.20 -3.29
CA GLU A 88 5.30 -20.86 -3.01
C GLU A 88 5.38 -20.00 -4.28
N LEU A 89 5.89 -20.56 -5.38
CA LEU A 89 5.95 -19.85 -6.67
C LEU A 89 4.56 -19.49 -7.20
N ARG A 90 3.56 -20.38 -7.03
CA ARG A 90 2.17 -20.10 -7.42
C ARG A 90 1.56 -18.99 -6.58
N LEU A 91 1.82 -18.99 -5.27
CA LEU A 91 1.39 -17.93 -4.36
C LEU A 91 2.03 -16.60 -4.77
N LEU A 92 3.35 -16.55 -4.93
CA LEU A 92 4.07 -15.36 -5.35
C LEU A 92 3.57 -14.82 -6.70
N LYS A 93 3.32 -15.69 -7.67
CA LYS A 93 2.74 -15.30 -8.96
C LYS A 93 1.34 -14.69 -8.82
N THR A 94 0.55 -15.20 -7.88
CA THR A 94 -0.79 -14.69 -7.60
C THR A 94 -0.70 -13.31 -6.93
N GLU A 95 0.20 -13.14 -5.96
CA GLU A 95 0.49 -11.86 -5.32
C GLU A 95 1.00 -10.81 -6.32
N ILE A 96 1.94 -11.16 -7.19
CA ILE A 96 2.43 -10.26 -8.25
C ILE A 96 1.29 -9.84 -9.18
N ARG A 97 0.39 -10.75 -9.53
CA ARG A 97 -0.78 -10.41 -10.36
C ARG A 97 -1.75 -9.48 -9.61
N ALA A 98 -1.97 -9.70 -8.32
CA ALA A 98 -2.79 -8.83 -7.49
C ALA A 98 -2.19 -7.41 -7.40
N LEU A 99 -0.87 -7.31 -7.18
CA LEU A 99 -0.15 -6.04 -7.20
C LEU A 99 -0.24 -5.34 -8.57
N ALA A 100 -0.06 -6.08 -9.67
CA ALA A 100 -0.20 -5.53 -11.01
C ALA A 100 -1.61 -5.00 -11.25
N HIS A 101 -2.64 -5.70 -10.79
CA HIS A 101 -4.02 -5.22 -10.87
C HIS A 101 -4.23 -3.94 -10.06
N SER A 102 -3.75 -3.90 -8.82
CA SER A 102 -3.84 -2.72 -7.96
C SER A 102 -3.14 -1.51 -8.59
N ILE A 103 -1.98 -1.68 -9.20
CA ILE A 103 -1.28 -0.60 -9.93
C ILE A 103 -2.11 -0.09 -11.10
N GLN A 104 -2.75 -0.99 -11.87
CA GLN A 104 -3.62 -0.59 -12.99
C GLN A 104 -4.85 0.20 -12.51
N GLU A 105 -5.43 -0.20 -11.40
CA GLU A 105 -6.54 0.53 -10.77
C GLU A 105 -6.10 1.91 -10.29
N THR A 106 -4.95 2.02 -9.62
CA THR A 106 -4.37 3.31 -9.21
C THR A 106 -4.04 4.19 -10.42
N LYS A 107 -3.48 3.64 -11.50
CA LYS A 107 -3.23 4.39 -12.73
C LYS A 107 -4.53 4.96 -13.32
N ARG A 108 -5.60 4.17 -13.34
CA ARG A 108 -6.93 4.62 -13.81
C ARG A 108 -7.48 5.75 -12.94
N GLU A 109 -7.37 5.64 -11.62
CA GLU A 109 -7.81 6.70 -10.69
C GLU A 109 -7.03 8.00 -10.90
N ILE A 110 -5.70 7.91 -11.06
CA ILE A 110 -4.85 9.06 -11.36
C ILE A 110 -5.22 9.69 -12.71
N ALA A 111 -5.46 8.88 -13.74
CA ALA A 111 -5.91 9.36 -15.04
C ALA A 111 -7.23 10.13 -14.90
N ALA A 112 -8.19 9.60 -14.12
CA ALA A 112 -9.48 10.25 -13.87
C ALA A 112 -9.35 11.64 -13.22
N LEU A 113 -8.36 11.83 -12.33
CA LEU A 113 -8.05 13.12 -11.72
C LEU A 113 -7.43 14.10 -12.73
N TYR A 114 -6.65 13.58 -13.69
CA TYR A 114 -5.91 14.38 -14.65
C TYR A 114 -6.76 14.83 -15.85
N THR A 115 -7.57 13.94 -16.42
CA THR A 115 -8.39 14.23 -17.61
C THR A 115 -9.65 15.02 -17.24
N ALA A 116 -9.75 16.25 -17.75
CA ALA A 116 -10.97 17.06 -17.67
C ALA A 116 -12.04 16.58 -18.68
N PRO A 117 -13.35 16.80 -18.41
CA PRO A 117 -14.43 16.25 -19.22
C PRO A 117 -14.49 16.74 -20.67
N GLU A 118 -14.04 17.94 -21.01
CA GLU A 118 -14.04 18.45 -22.39
C GLU A 118 -12.90 19.46 -22.58
N ASP A 119 -12.24 19.38 -23.75
CA ASP A 119 -11.35 20.37 -24.39
C ASP A 119 -10.47 21.27 -23.51
N ASN A 120 -9.14 21.02 -23.56
CA ASN A 120 -8.06 22.01 -23.43
C ASN A 120 -8.05 23.01 -22.25
N SER A 121 -8.91 22.87 -21.24
CA SER A 121 -9.04 23.81 -20.12
C SER A 121 -8.10 23.51 -18.94
N GLY A 122 -7.26 22.48 -19.06
CA GLY A 122 -6.36 22.01 -18.01
C GLY A 122 -6.93 20.87 -17.17
N THR A 123 -6.16 20.38 -16.20
CA THR A 123 -6.53 19.28 -15.29
C THR A 123 -7.75 19.63 -14.42
N ARG A 124 -8.56 18.63 -14.01
CA ARG A 124 -9.70 18.86 -13.09
C ARG A 124 -9.29 19.59 -11.81
N ILE A 125 -8.10 19.29 -11.29
CA ILE A 125 -7.52 19.96 -10.11
C ILE A 125 -7.31 21.46 -10.36
N ASN A 126 -6.89 21.85 -11.57
CA ASN A 126 -6.72 23.25 -11.94
C ASN A 126 -8.05 24.01 -12.01
N ILE A 127 -9.11 23.36 -12.51
CA ILE A 127 -10.47 23.94 -12.53
C ILE A 127 -10.94 24.22 -11.10
N VAL A 128 -10.90 23.21 -10.23
CA VAL A 128 -11.35 23.36 -8.83
C VAL A 128 -10.55 24.42 -8.08
N LYS A 129 -9.23 24.49 -8.33
CA LYS A 129 -8.38 25.53 -7.77
C LYS A 129 -8.78 26.93 -8.24
N GLY A 130 -9.01 27.12 -9.54
CA GLY A 130 -9.43 28.40 -10.11
C GLY A 130 -10.78 28.86 -9.55
N GLU A 131 -11.74 27.94 -9.43
CA GLU A 131 -13.04 28.23 -8.79
C GLU A 131 -12.87 28.63 -7.31
N LEU A 132 -12.02 27.92 -6.57
CA LEU A 132 -11.78 28.22 -5.15
C LEU A 132 -11.06 29.57 -4.96
N ASP A 133 -10.09 29.90 -5.81
CA ASP A 133 -9.45 31.23 -5.82
C ASP A 133 -10.46 32.34 -6.16
N SER A 134 -11.38 32.09 -7.12
CA SER A 134 -12.46 33.02 -7.47
C SER A 134 -13.45 33.23 -6.30
N VAL A 135 -13.77 32.18 -5.56
CA VAL A 135 -14.61 32.27 -4.35
C VAL A 135 -13.93 33.14 -3.29
N VAL A 136 -12.63 32.96 -3.06
CA VAL A 136 -11.88 33.80 -2.10
C VAL A 136 -11.95 35.26 -2.52
N ALA A 137 -11.58 35.58 -3.77
CA ALA A 137 -11.61 36.93 -4.29
C ALA A 137 -13.01 37.57 -4.19
N ALA A 138 -14.06 36.85 -4.58
CA ALA A 138 -15.43 37.35 -4.49
C ALA A 138 -15.85 37.60 -3.04
N THR A 139 -15.41 36.77 -2.09
CA THR A 139 -15.72 36.99 -0.67
C THR A 139 -14.93 38.15 -0.06
N GLU A 140 -13.68 38.36 -0.48
CA GLU A 140 -12.87 39.52 -0.08
C GLU A 140 -13.49 40.82 -0.59
N ASP A 141 -13.87 40.87 -1.88
CA ASP A 141 -14.53 42.02 -2.49
C ASP A 141 -15.89 42.32 -1.84
N ALA A 142 -16.69 41.29 -1.58
CA ALA A 142 -17.96 41.45 -0.86
C ALA A 142 -17.74 42.02 0.56
N THR A 143 -16.71 41.54 1.27
CA THR A 143 -16.38 42.02 2.61
C THR A 143 -15.90 43.47 2.58
N ALA A 144 -15.05 43.85 1.62
CA ALA A 144 -14.61 45.23 1.43
C ALA A 144 -15.80 46.19 1.19
N ASN A 145 -16.75 45.79 0.34
CA ASN A 145 -17.96 46.56 0.08
C ASN A 145 -18.87 46.68 1.32
N ILE A 146 -18.98 45.62 2.13
CA ILE A 146 -19.72 45.65 3.40
C ILE A 146 -19.06 46.67 4.34
N LEU A 147 -17.75 46.60 4.52
CA LEU A 147 -17.00 47.49 5.41
C LEU A 147 -17.11 48.96 4.96
N GLU A 148 -16.97 49.24 3.66
CA GLU A 148 -17.15 50.60 3.11
C GLU A 148 -18.58 51.13 3.34
N THR A 149 -19.59 50.26 3.20
CA THR A 149 -20.99 50.64 3.46
C THR A 149 -21.20 50.93 4.94
N VAL A 150 -20.59 50.13 5.83
CA VAL A 150 -20.67 50.30 7.28
C VAL A 150 -19.97 51.58 7.74
N GLU A 151 -18.83 51.95 7.14
CA GLU A 151 -18.17 53.24 7.39
C GLU A 151 -19.05 54.44 7.02
N LYS A 152 -19.82 54.33 5.93
CA LYS A 152 -20.82 55.34 5.54
C LYS A 152 -21.96 55.41 6.56
N ILE A 153 -22.42 54.28 7.07
CA ILE A 153 -23.44 54.23 8.14
C ILE A 153 -22.91 54.90 9.41
N ASP A 154 -21.67 54.64 9.80
CA ASP A 154 -21.02 55.27 10.96
C ASP A 154 -20.98 56.79 10.82
N SER A 155 -20.56 57.28 9.65
CA SER A 155 -20.53 58.71 9.35
C SER A 155 -21.91 59.36 9.44
N VAL A 156 -22.95 58.68 8.93
CA VAL A 156 -24.33 59.15 9.02
C VAL A 156 -24.81 59.15 10.48
N ALA A 157 -24.51 58.11 11.26
CA ALA A 157 -24.84 58.05 12.68
C ALA A 157 -24.20 59.20 13.46
N HIS A 158 -22.92 59.52 13.19
CA HIS A 158 -22.24 60.64 13.82
C HIS A 158 -22.87 62.00 13.47
N ASN A 159 -23.34 62.16 12.23
CA ASN A 159 -24.08 63.34 11.80
C ASN A 159 -25.43 63.45 12.51
N ILE A 160 -26.17 62.34 12.65
CA ILE A 160 -27.44 62.29 13.40
C ILE A 160 -27.19 62.70 14.86
N ARG A 161 -26.18 62.11 15.49
CA ARG A 161 -25.80 62.42 16.88
C ARG A 161 -25.48 63.91 17.08
N SER A 162 -24.76 64.50 16.13
CA SER A 162 -24.36 65.91 16.16
C SER A 162 -25.52 66.89 15.94
N ALA A 163 -26.51 66.49 15.13
CA ALA A 163 -27.69 67.29 14.82
C ALA A 163 -28.92 66.97 15.69
N ALA A 164 -28.79 66.02 16.62
CA ALA A 164 -29.89 65.51 17.43
C ALA A 164 -30.46 66.61 18.35
N PRO A 165 -31.80 66.80 18.37
CA PRO A 165 -32.45 67.84 19.17
C PRO A 165 -32.62 67.45 20.65
N ASP A 166 -32.47 66.17 20.99
CA ASP A 166 -32.74 65.61 22.31
C ASP A 166 -31.88 64.37 22.59
N GLU A 167 -31.80 63.99 23.87
CA GLU A 167 -30.97 62.89 24.38
C GLU A 167 -31.43 61.51 23.88
N TYR A 168 -32.73 61.33 23.60
CA TYR A 168 -33.23 60.06 23.06
C TYR A 168 -32.76 59.86 21.61
N THR A 169 -32.82 60.89 20.77
CA THR A 169 -32.28 60.83 19.40
C THR A 169 -30.76 60.63 19.40
N GLN A 170 -30.02 61.20 20.37
CA GLN A 170 -28.60 60.90 20.54
C GLN A 170 -28.35 59.44 20.92
N GLY A 171 -29.14 58.89 21.84
CA GLY A 171 -29.05 57.48 22.24
C GLY A 171 -29.26 56.52 21.07
N LEU A 172 -30.22 56.79 20.18
CA LEU A 172 -30.42 55.99 18.96
C LEU A 172 -29.22 56.05 18.01
N ALA A 173 -28.52 57.18 17.93
CA ALA A 173 -27.30 57.29 17.13
C ALA A 173 -26.14 56.49 17.75
N ASP A 174 -26.01 56.52 19.08
CA ASP A 174 -25.02 55.72 19.81
C ASP A 174 -25.27 54.22 19.63
N ASP A 175 -26.54 53.78 19.65
CA ASP A 175 -26.93 52.39 19.36
C ASP A 175 -26.49 51.95 17.95
N ILE A 176 -26.63 52.83 16.94
CA ILE A 176 -26.17 52.55 15.57
C ILE A 176 -24.65 52.38 15.53
N VAL A 177 -23.90 53.25 16.21
CA VAL A 177 -22.43 53.14 16.29
C VAL A 177 -22.02 51.82 16.97
N GLU A 178 -22.72 51.39 18.03
CA GLU A 178 -22.43 50.09 18.66
C GLU A 178 -22.71 48.92 17.71
N LEU A 179 -23.79 48.98 16.92
CA LEU A 179 -24.09 47.97 15.90
C LEU A 179 -23.02 47.93 14.79
N VAL A 180 -22.53 49.10 14.37
CA VAL A 180 -21.43 49.22 13.41
C VAL A 180 -20.17 48.51 13.92
N VAL A 181 -19.80 48.73 15.19
CA VAL A 181 -18.64 48.05 15.82
C VAL A 181 -18.80 46.53 15.78
N LYS A 182 -20.00 46.01 16.09
CA LYS A 182 -20.26 44.55 16.03
C LYS A 182 -20.10 43.98 14.62
N VAL A 183 -20.41 44.75 13.57
CA VAL A 183 -20.19 44.32 12.19
C VAL A 183 -18.71 44.26 11.87
N PHE A 184 -17.90 45.26 12.27
CA PHE A 184 -16.44 45.23 12.11
C PHE A 184 -15.82 44.01 12.79
N GLU A 185 -16.22 43.69 14.02
CA GLU A 185 -15.74 42.51 14.74
C GLU A 185 -16.12 41.20 14.05
N SER A 186 -17.33 41.13 13.48
CA SER A 186 -17.82 39.94 12.78
C SER A 186 -17.08 39.72 11.45
N CYS A 187 -16.78 40.79 10.72
CA CYS A 187 -16.02 40.73 9.46
C CYS A 187 -14.56 40.31 9.67
N ASN A 188 -13.99 40.49 10.87
CA ASN A 188 -12.63 40.02 11.19
C ASN A 188 -12.48 38.48 11.09
N PHE A 189 -13.58 37.72 11.24
CA PHE A 189 -13.57 36.26 11.07
C PHE A 189 -13.43 35.81 9.59
N GLN A 190 -13.64 36.72 8.63
CA GLN A 190 -13.47 36.44 7.21
C GLN A 190 -11.99 36.25 6.83
N ASP A 191 -11.06 36.97 7.46
CA ASP A 191 -9.63 36.82 7.23
C ASP A 191 -9.15 35.39 7.54
N LEU A 192 -9.63 34.81 8.65
CA LEU A 192 -9.35 33.42 9.00
C LEU A 192 -9.91 32.43 7.96
N THR A 193 -11.07 32.74 7.38
CA THR A 193 -11.68 31.91 6.34
C THR A 193 -10.88 31.97 5.04
N GLY A 194 -10.45 33.16 4.62
CA GLY A 194 -9.56 33.34 3.46
C GLY A 194 -8.23 32.60 3.62
N GLN A 195 -7.62 32.67 4.80
CA GLN A 195 -6.40 31.92 5.12
C GLN A 195 -6.60 30.41 5.06
N ARG A 196 -7.70 29.89 5.61
CA ARG A 196 -8.04 28.46 5.58
C ARG A 196 -8.24 27.97 4.15
N ILE A 197 -8.98 28.72 3.33
CA ILE A 197 -9.19 28.37 1.92
C ILE A 197 -7.85 28.40 1.17
N THR A 198 -7.01 29.41 1.40
CA THR A 198 -5.67 29.50 0.82
C THR A 198 -4.81 28.27 1.17
N LYS A 199 -4.89 27.77 2.41
CA LYS A 199 -4.21 26.52 2.81
C LYS A 199 -4.75 25.33 2.00
N VAL A 200 -6.06 25.20 1.85
CA VAL A 200 -6.67 24.12 1.03
C VAL A 200 -6.19 24.19 -0.41
N VAL A 201 -6.18 25.38 -1.02
CA VAL A 201 -5.66 25.61 -2.37
C VAL A 201 -4.20 25.15 -2.49
N ASN A 202 -3.35 25.48 -1.52
CA ASN A 202 -1.95 25.08 -1.52
C ASN A 202 -1.77 23.57 -1.34
N THR A 203 -2.59 22.91 -0.53
CA THR A 203 -2.61 21.45 -0.44
C THR A 203 -3.01 20.81 -1.76
N MET A 204 -3.99 21.38 -2.48
CA MET A 204 -4.38 20.90 -3.80
C MET A 204 -3.24 21.04 -4.83
N LYS A 205 -2.47 22.14 -4.79
CA LYS A 205 -1.24 22.30 -5.61
C LYS A 205 -0.22 21.20 -5.30
N TYR A 206 0.00 20.89 -4.03
CA TYR A 206 0.92 19.81 -3.64
C TYR A 206 0.47 18.43 -4.17
N ILE A 207 -0.83 18.15 -4.11
CA ILE A 207 -1.41 16.92 -4.67
C ILE A 207 -1.21 16.88 -6.19
N GLU A 208 -1.48 17.99 -6.89
CA GLU A 208 -1.27 18.13 -8.33
C GLU A 208 0.18 17.82 -8.73
N GLU A 209 1.16 18.43 -8.04
CA GLU A 209 2.57 18.18 -8.30
C GLU A 209 2.94 16.71 -8.10
N ARG A 210 2.36 16.04 -7.09
CA ARG A 210 2.65 14.61 -6.84
C ARG A 210 2.04 13.73 -7.92
N VAL A 211 0.83 14.04 -8.36
CA VAL A 211 0.16 13.36 -9.48
C VAL A 211 0.99 13.52 -10.75
N ASN A 212 1.43 14.74 -11.07
CA ASN A 212 2.29 15.00 -12.23
C ASN A 212 3.60 14.21 -12.15
N ARG A 213 4.26 14.14 -10.98
CA ARG A 213 5.45 13.29 -10.80
C ARG A 213 5.16 11.81 -11.06
N VAL A 214 4.00 11.29 -10.66
CA VAL A 214 3.64 9.90 -10.91
C VAL A 214 3.40 9.65 -12.40
N ILE A 215 2.77 10.61 -13.08
CA ILE A 215 2.58 10.57 -14.53
C ILE A 215 3.92 10.58 -15.26
N GLU A 216 4.84 11.49 -14.89
CA GLU A 216 6.20 11.56 -15.44
C GLU A 216 7.00 10.27 -15.28
N ILE A 217 6.85 9.56 -14.14
CA ILE A 217 7.57 8.30 -13.87
C ILE A 217 7.09 7.17 -14.79
N TRP A 218 5.79 7.10 -15.10
CA TRP A 218 5.21 6.03 -15.92
C TRP A 218 5.13 6.39 -17.41
N GLY A 219 5.11 7.69 -17.74
CA GLY A 219 4.94 8.21 -19.09
C GLY A 219 3.47 8.39 -19.48
N ASP A 220 3.18 9.38 -20.32
CA ASP A 220 1.80 9.75 -20.68
C ASP A 220 1.04 8.63 -21.41
N ASP A 221 1.76 7.82 -22.22
CA ASP A 221 1.20 6.69 -22.97
C ASP A 221 0.56 5.64 -22.05
N ASP A 222 1.08 5.47 -20.84
CA ASP A 222 0.58 4.50 -19.84
C ASP A 222 -0.78 4.90 -19.25
N PHE A 223 -1.26 6.12 -19.51
CA PHE A 223 -2.55 6.63 -19.05
C PHE A 223 -3.55 6.92 -20.18
N ALA A 224 -3.10 6.91 -21.45
CA ALA A 224 -3.94 7.21 -22.61
C ALA A 224 -4.99 6.12 -22.91
N ASP A 225 -4.75 4.89 -22.47
CA ASP A 225 -5.59 3.72 -22.77
C ASP A 225 -6.78 3.54 -21.81
N PHE A 226 -6.93 4.40 -20.79
CA PHE A 226 -8.04 4.27 -19.84
C PHE A 226 -9.34 4.86 -20.41
N ASP A 227 -10.37 4.01 -20.55
CA ASP A 227 -11.74 4.47 -20.77
C ASP A 227 -12.29 5.04 -19.44
N LEU A 228 -12.21 6.36 -19.34
CA LEU A 228 -12.58 7.12 -18.16
C LEU A 228 -14.03 7.59 -18.30
N PRO A 229 -14.86 7.42 -17.25
CA PRO A 229 -16.19 7.99 -17.26
C PRO A 229 -16.11 9.51 -17.47
N PRO A 230 -16.96 10.11 -18.33
CA PRO A 230 -16.95 11.55 -18.58
C PRO A 230 -17.16 12.38 -17.29
N ASP A 231 -17.83 11.81 -16.28
CA ASP A 231 -18.01 12.46 -14.98
C ASP A 231 -18.07 11.44 -13.82
N PRO A 232 -17.01 11.30 -13.00
CA PRO A 232 -17.11 10.59 -11.74
C PRO A 232 -17.77 11.53 -10.71
N LYS A 233 -19.10 11.45 -10.63
CA LYS A 233 -19.97 12.05 -9.60
C LYS A 233 -20.21 13.58 -9.67
N GLY A 234 -20.83 14.04 -10.75
CA GLY A 234 -21.84 15.11 -10.67
C GLY A 234 -21.30 16.52 -10.45
N LEU A 235 -20.18 16.88 -11.06
CA LEU A 235 -19.74 18.28 -11.13
C LEU A 235 -20.77 19.18 -11.84
N ASP A 236 -21.60 18.60 -12.71
CA ASP A 236 -22.75 19.27 -13.36
C ASP A 236 -23.87 19.67 -12.37
N ASN A 237 -23.78 19.21 -11.11
CA ASN A 237 -24.71 19.59 -10.03
C ASN A 237 -24.10 20.55 -9.01
N LEU A 238 -22.83 20.94 -9.11
CA LEU A 238 -22.21 21.86 -8.14
C LEU A 238 -23.00 23.17 -8.05
N ASP A 239 -23.42 23.70 -9.21
CA ASP A 239 -24.24 24.92 -9.34
C ASP A 239 -25.59 24.83 -8.61
N LYS A 240 -26.17 23.62 -8.50
CA LYS A 240 -27.44 23.37 -7.79
C LYS A 240 -27.27 23.15 -6.28
N THR A 241 -26.04 22.90 -5.82
CA THR A 241 -25.77 22.54 -4.41
C THR A 241 -25.16 23.69 -3.63
N VAL A 242 -24.45 24.61 -4.27
CA VAL A 242 -23.84 25.80 -3.64
C VAL A 242 -24.90 26.79 -3.10
N THR A 243 -26.12 26.77 -3.65
CA THR A 243 -27.23 27.63 -3.20
C THR A 243 -27.92 27.18 -1.92
N LYS A 244 -27.54 26.03 -1.34
CA LYS A 244 -28.07 25.58 -0.04
C LYS A 244 -26.99 25.64 1.02
N ALA A 245 -26.96 26.74 1.76
CA ALA A 245 -26.20 26.81 3.00
C ALA A 245 -26.57 25.60 3.88
N PRO A 246 -25.60 24.82 4.42
CA PRO A 246 -25.90 23.70 5.30
C PRO A 246 -26.60 24.25 6.55
N GLN A 247 -27.89 23.96 6.70
CA GLN A 247 -28.72 24.47 7.80
C GLN A 247 -28.31 23.94 9.17
N ASN A 248 -27.43 22.93 9.21
CA ASN A 248 -26.97 22.25 10.44
C ASN A 248 -25.46 22.02 10.45
N ALA A 249 -24.65 23.05 10.12
CA ALA A 249 -23.24 23.00 10.49
C ALA A 249 -23.15 23.22 12.01
N GLN A 250 -23.08 22.13 12.77
CA GLN A 250 -22.62 22.19 14.16
C GLN A 250 -21.26 22.87 14.13
N ARG A 251 -21.15 24.07 14.73
CA ARG A 251 -19.91 24.85 14.77
C ARG A 251 -18.86 24.00 15.48
N VAL A 252 -17.99 23.38 14.69
CA VAL A 252 -16.77 22.74 15.20
C VAL A 252 -15.92 23.85 15.79
N SER A 253 -15.47 23.66 17.03
CA SER A 253 -14.64 24.64 17.72
C SER A 253 -13.26 24.72 17.07
N GLN A 254 -12.63 25.90 17.12
CA GLN A 254 -11.30 26.13 16.54
C GLN A 254 -10.27 25.16 17.11
N ASP A 255 -10.39 24.83 18.40
CA ASP A 255 -9.51 23.91 19.10
C ASP A 255 -9.60 22.48 18.54
N GLU A 256 -10.79 22.03 18.14
CA GLU A 256 -10.99 20.71 17.52
C GLU A 256 -10.39 20.66 16.10
N VAL A 257 -10.48 21.75 15.34
CA VAL A 257 -9.86 21.83 14.01
C VAL A 257 -8.33 21.82 14.13
N ASP A 258 -7.77 22.58 15.06
CA ASP A 258 -6.31 22.66 15.25
C ASP A 258 -5.74 21.36 15.82
N GLN A 259 -6.54 20.59 16.57
CA GLN A 259 -6.15 19.27 17.04
C GLN A 259 -6.06 18.24 15.90
N ILE A 260 -7.06 18.23 15.00
CA ILE A 260 -7.13 17.32 13.83
C ILE A 260 -6.00 17.57 12.83
N PHE A 261 -5.55 18.83 12.68
CA PHE A 261 -4.47 19.21 11.76
C PHE A 261 -3.15 19.50 12.47
N SER A 262 -3.01 19.05 13.72
CA SER A 262 -1.76 19.18 14.44
C SER A 262 -0.68 18.31 13.80
N GLN A 263 0.56 18.81 13.78
CA GLN A 263 1.71 18.10 13.23
C GLN A 263 1.87 16.70 13.86
N ALA A 264 1.49 16.55 15.14
CA ALA A 264 1.53 15.28 15.85
C ALA A 264 0.51 14.24 15.34
N GLU A 265 -0.70 14.66 14.96
CA GLU A 265 -1.69 13.74 14.37
C GLU A 265 -1.36 13.42 12.91
N ILE A 266 -0.82 14.38 12.16
CA ILE A 266 -0.34 14.16 10.80
C ILE A 266 0.82 13.15 10.82
N ASP A 267 1.81 13.34 11.69
CA ASP A 267 2.94 12.43 11.81
C ASP A 267 2.50 11.03 12.27
N ALA A 268 1.50 10.92 13.17
CA ALA A 268 0.93 9.65 13.63
C ALA A 268 0.11 8.90 12.56
N LEU A 269 -0.30 9.57 11.48
CA LEU A 269 -1.01 8.95 10.37
C LEU A 269 -0.06 8.30 9.33
N PHE A 270 1.22 8.68 9.39
CA PHE A 270 2.26 8.26 8.44
C PHE A 270 3.39 7.44 9.08
N ASP A 271 3.33 7.19 10.39
CA ASP A 271 4.09 6.15 11.12
C ASP A 271 3.31 4.82 11.19
#